data_AF-A0A7K4RF71-F1
#
_entry.id   AF-A0A7K4RF71-F1
#
_cell.length_a   1.000
_cell.length_b   1.000
_cell.length_c   1.000
_cell.angle_alpha   90.00
_cell.angle_beta   90.00
_cell.angle_gamma   90.00
#
_symmetry.space_group_name_H-M   'P 1'
#
loop_
_entity.id
_entity.type
_entity.pdbx_description
1 polymer ?
#
loop_
_entity_poly.entity_id
_entity_poly.type
_entity_poly.pdbx_seq_one_letter_code
_entity_poly.pdbx_strand_id
1 'polypeptide(L)'
;SPQTLITLCHYATSRDGRFFPAPDAFRPERWLRHPDPGDASGDTPGDSPAATPGPGHPFASLPFGLGPRSCVGRRLAELQLHMALAQV
;
A
#
# COMPACT_ATOMS: atom_id res chain seq x y z
N SER A 1 -19.06 16.45 17.36
CA SER A 1 -20.47 16.03 17.19
C SER A 1 -20.47 14.51 17.05
N PRO A 2 -21.26 13.76 17.84
CA PRO A 2 -21.32 12.29 17.75
C PRO A 2 -21.89 11.75 16.42
N GLN A 3 -22.26 12.63 15.48
CA GLN A 3 -22.79 12.29 14.16
C GLN A 3 -21.87 12.74 13.01
N THR A 4 -20.59 13.00 13.28
CA THR A 4 -19.64 13.34 12.21
C THR A 4 -19.40 12.12 11.32
N LEU A 5 -19.83 12.19 10.07
CA LEU A 5 -19.47 11.21 9.04
C LEU A 5 -18.00 11.42 8.63
N ILE A 6 -17.20 10.37 8.72
CA ILE A 6 -15.84 10.34 8.20
C ILE A 6 -15.84 9.50 6.93
N THR A 7 -15.39 10.08 5.83
CA THR A 7 -15.26 9.39 4.55
C THR A 7 -13.79 9.25 4.20
N LEU A 8 -13.37 8.02 3.91
CA LEU A 8 -12.03 7.74 3.40
C LEU A 8 -12.11 7.56 1.88
N CYS A 9 -11.49 8.49 1.14
CA CYS A 9 -11.43 8.43 -0.31
C CYS A 9 -10.16 7.69 -0.77
N HIS A 10 -10.13 6.37 -0.59
CA HIS A 10 -8.95 5.55 -0.93
C HIS A 10 -8.46 5.74 -2.37
N TYR A 11 -9.39 5.97 -3.32
CA TYR A 11 -9.07 6.27 -4.71
C TYR A 11 -8.30 7.59 -4.90
N ALA A 12 -8.67 8.63 -4.17
CA ALA A 12 -8.00 9.92 -4.25
C ALA A 12 -6.60 9.82 -3.63
N THR A 13 -6.48 9.20 -2.46
CA THR A 13 -5.19 9.04 -1.76
C THR A 13 -4.22 8.17 -2.55
N SER A 14 -4.68 7.10 -3.20
CA SER A 14 -3.82 6.22 -4.02
C SER A 14 -3.33 6.88 -5.31
N ARG A 15 -3.92 8.00 -5.71
CA ARG A 15 -3.56 8.78 -6.91
C ARG A 15 -2.96 10.13 -6.59
N ASP A 16 -2.70 10.40 -5.31
CA ASP A 16 -2.11 11.65 -4.87
C ASP A 16 -0.59 11.62 -5.05
N GLY A 17 -0.08 12.56 -5.85
CA GLY A 17 1.35 12.72 -6.11
C GLY A 17 2.21 12.95 -4.86
N ARG A 18 1.60 13.42 -3.76
CA ARG A 18 2.28 13.58 -2.46
C ARG A 18 2.71 12.25 -1.85
N PHE A 19 1.97 11.18 -2.10
CA PHE A 19 2.28 9.84 -1.60
C PHE A 19 2.81 8.92 -2.70
N PHE A 20 2.41 9.13 -3.95
CA PHE A 20 2.77 8.30 -5.10
C PHE A 20 3.32 9.16 -6.23
N PRO A 21 4.65 9.36 -6.33
CA PRO A 21 5.25 10.07 -7.46
C PRO A 21 4.90 9.39 -8.79
N ALA A 22 4.46 10.16 -9.79
CA ALA A 22 3.87 9.65 -11.03
C ALA A 22 2.73 8.62 -10.76
N PRO A 23 1.62 9.05 -10.13
CA PRO A 23 0.56 8.14 -9.65
C PRO A 23 -0.21 7.43 -10.78
N ASP A 24 -0.15 7.97 -11.99
CA ASP A 24 -0.79 7.42 -13.19
C ASP A 24 0.10 6.43 -13.95
N ALA A 25 1.38 6.35 -13.63
CA ALA A 25 2.29 5.43 -14.27
C ALA A 25 2.24 4.05 -13.61
N PHE A 26 2.08 3.00 -14.42
CA PHE A 26 2.23 1.63 -13.95
C PHE A 26 3.70 1.34 -13.62
N ARG A 27 4.01 1.35 -12.31
CA ARG A 27 5.37 1.21 -11.76
C ARG A 27 5.40 0.14 -10.67
N PRO A 28 5.41 -1.16 -11.00
CA PRO A 28 5.42 -2.25 -10.02
C PRO A 28 6.60 -2.17 -9.05
N GLU A 29 7.74 -1.69 -9.52
CA GLU A 29 8.99 -1.58 -8.77
C GLU A 29 8.87 -0.69 -7.51
N ARG A 30 7.87 0.20 -7.45
CA ARG A 30 7.61 1.04 -6.27
C ARG A 30 7.25 0.26 -5.00
N TRP A 31 6.89 -1.01 -5.14
CA TRP A 31 6.46 -1.88 -4.04
C TRP A 31 7.55 -2.87 -3.65
N LEU A 32 8.71 -2.83 -4.31
CA LEU A 32 9.85 -3.65 -3.93
C LEU A 32 10.42 -3.13 -2.62
N ARG A 33 10.72 -4.05 -1.69
CA ARG A 33 11.46 -3.70 -0.48
C ARG A 33 12.88 -3.37 -0.89
N HIS A 34 13.32 -2.15 -0.62
CA HIS A 34 14.73 -1.82 -0.72
C HIS A 34 15.40 -2.25 0.58
N PRO A 35 16.51 -2.99 0.51
CA PRO A 35 17.28 -3.29 1.70
C PRO A 35 17.82 -1.96 2.24
N ASP A 36 17.46 -1.63 3.48
CA ASP A 36 18.21 -0.64 4.22
C ASP A 36 19.65 -1.16 4.37
N PRO A 37 20.68 -0.34 4.13
CA PRO A 37 22.08 -0.75 4.31
C PRO A 37 22.42 -1.25 5.73
N GLY A 38 21.50 -1.09 6.71
CA GLY A 38 21.69 -1.44 8.11
C GLY A 38 20.80 -2.56 8.68
N ASP A 39 19.78 -3.07 7.97
CA ASP A 39 18.80 -4.00 8.57
C ASP A 39 18.79 -5.38 7.90
N ALA A 40 19.53 -6.32 8.48
CA ALA A 40 19.47 -7.75 8.16
C ALA A 40 18.36 -8.51 8.93
N SER A 41 17.57 -7.84 9.77
CA SER A 41 16.48 -8.43 10.56
C SER A 41 15.16 -7.73 10.24
N GLY A 42 14.39 -8.29 9.31
CA GLY A 42 13.20 -7.69 8.69
C GLY A 42 11.94 -7.62 9.55
N ASP A 43 12.03 -7.19 10.81
CA ASP A 43 10.91 -7.20 11.77
C ASP A 43 10.43 -5.81 12.25
N THR A 44 10.99 -4.70 11.73
CA THR A 44 10.53 -3.35 12.13
C THR A 44 9.70 -2.67 11.03
N PRO A 45 8.49 -2.16 11.32
CA PRO A 45 7.80 -1.24 10.41
C PRO A 45 8.66 0.02 10.25
N GLY A 46 9.21 0.24 9.05
CA GLY A 46 10.12 1.35 8.78
C GLY A 46 9.43 2.70 8.93
N ASP A 47 9.68 3.39 10.04
CA ASP A 47 9.39 4.82 10.25
C ASP A 47 10.57 5.72 9.84
N SER A 48 11.60 5.17 9.18
CA SER A 48 12.78 5.93 8.75
C SER A 48 12.46 6.85 7.55
N PRO A 49 12.72 8.17 7.64
CA PRO A 49 12.47 9.13 6.56
C PRO A 49 13.55 9.09 5.45
N ALA A 50 14.36 8.03 5.39
CA ALA A 50 15.49 7.93 4.49
C ALA A 50 15.22 6.91 3.37
N ALA A 51 14.88 7.44 2.19
CA ALA A 51 15.20 6.86 0.87
C ALA A 51 14.58 5.51 0.46
N THR A 52 13.37 5.15 0.90
CA THR A 52 12.69 3.93 0.40
C THR A 52 11.68 4.24 -0.73
N PRO A 53 11.83 3.65 -1.93
CA PRO A 53 10.79 3.55 -2.94
C PRO A 53 9.57 2.81 -2.37
N GLY A 54 8.53 3.59 -2.08
CA GLY A 54 7.29 3.13 -1.46
C GLY A 54 6.29 4.27 -1.41
N PRO A 55 5.00 4.00 -1.10
CA PRO A 55 4.07 5.07 -0.77
C PRO A 55 4.61 5.86 0.41
N GLY A 56 4.68 7.19 0.29
CA GLY A 56 5.20 8.07 1.37
C GLY A 56 4.42 8.00 2.70
N HIS A 57 3.36 7.21 2.78
CA HIS A 57 2.59 6.97 3.99
C HIS A 57 2.01 5.54 4.00
N PRO A 58 2.12 4.78 5.11
CA PRO A 58 1.75 3.35 5.17
C PRO A 58 0.26 3.08 4.89
N PHE A 59 -0.61 4.06 5.10
CA PHE A 59 -2.05 3.95 4.83
C PHE A 59 -2.50 4.65 3.53
N ALA A 60 -1.56 5.06 2.66
CA ALA A 60 -1.89 5.76 1.42
C ALA A 60 -2.54 4.84 0.37
N SER A 61 -2.33 3.52 0.47
CA SER A 61 -3.02 2.51 -0.33
C SER A 61 -3.69 1.48 0.57
N LEU A 62 -5.03 1.43 0.52
CA LEU A 62 -5.85 0.47 1.27
C LEU A 62 -6.91 -0.15 0.34
N PRO A 63 -6.50 -0.89 -0.70
CA PRO A 63 -7.41 -1.39 -1.74
C PRO A 63 -8.47 -2.35 -1.19
N PHE A 64 -8.19 -2.97 -0.04
CA PHE A 64 -9.11 -3.88 0.66
C PHE A 64 -9.55 -3.33 2.02
N GLY A 65 -9.31 -2.05 2.31
CA GLY A 65 -9.57 -1.44 3.62
C GLY A 65 -8.70 -2.00 4.76
N LEU A 66 -8.94 -1.50 5.97
CA LEU A 66 -8.23 -1.88 7.19
C LEU A 66 -9.25 -2.05 8.34
N GLY A 67 -9.00 -3.02 9.23
CA GLY A 67 -9.79 -3.23 10.45
C GLY A 67 -11.05 -4.09 10.25
N PRO A 68 -12.02 -4.01 11.19
CA PRO A 68 -13.19 -4.91 11.23
C PRO A 68 -14.10 -4.86 10.00
N ARG A 69 -13.99 -3.80 9.19
CA ARG A 69 -14.78 -3.54 7.99
C ARG A 69 -13.97 -3.72 6.70
N SER A 70 -12.80 -4.35 6.80
CA SER A 70 -11.98 -4.69 5.63
C SER A 70 -12.69 -5.70 4.72
N CYS A 71 -12.28 -5.74 3.46
CA CYS A 71 -12.85 -6.61 2.45
C CYS A 71 -12.66 -8.09 2.84
N VAL A 72 -13.77 -8.80 3.00
CA VAL A 72 -13.79 -10.25 3.29
C VAL A 72 -13.09 -11.08 2.20
N GLY A 73 -13.10 -10.60 0.95
CA GLY A 73 -12.53 -11.27 -0.22
C GLY A 73 -11.04 -11.06 -0.43
N ARG A 74 -10.34 -10.30 0.43
CA ARG A 74 -8.94 -9.91 0.23
C ARG A 74 -8.04 -11.10 -0.13
N ARG A 75 -8.06 -12.17 0.67
CA ARG A 75 -7.18 -13.33 0.47
C ARG A 75 -7.48 -14.06 -0.83
N LEU A 76 -8.76 -14.16 -1.20
CA LEU A 76 -9.19 -14.80 -2.45
C LEU A 76 -8.72 -13.97 -3.65
N ALA A 77 -8.89 -12.65 -3.61
CA ALA A 77 -8.45 -11.75 -4.67
C ALA A 77 -6.92 -11.77 -4.84
N GLU A 78 -6.17 -11.71 -3.74
CA GLU A 78 -4.70 -11.81 -3.75
C GLU A 78 -4.25 -13.15 -4.34
N LEU A 79 -4.85 -14.27 -3.92
CA LEU A 79 -4.55 -15.60 -4.46
C LEU A 79 -4.81 -15.67 -5.96
N GLN A 80 -5.98 -15.23 -6.42
CA GLN A 80 -6.32 -15.22 -7.84
C GLN A 80 -5.35 -14.38 -8.67
N LEU A 81 -4.96 -13.20 -8.16
CA LEU A 81 -3.97 -12.36 -8.81
C LEU A 81 -2.59 -13.03 -8.90
N HIS A 82 -2.13 -13.65 -7.81
CA HIS A 82 -0.86 -14.37 -7.81
C HIS A 82 -0.86 -15.55 -8.78
N MET A 83 -1.93 -16.34 -8.80
CA MET A 83 -2.09 -17.44 -9.75
C MET A 83 -2.08 -16.95 -11.20
N ALA A 84 -2.83 -15.88 -11.49
CA ALA A 84 -2.87 -15.29 -12.82
C ALA A 84 -1.49 -14.79 -13.26
N LEU A 85 -0.74 -14.11 -12.38
CA LEU A 85 0.62 -13.61 -12.68
C LEU A 85 1.64 -14.74 -12.89
N ALA A 86 1.51 -15.85 -12.15
CA ALA A 86 2.42 -17.00 -12.26
C ALA A 86 2.18 -17.86 -13.52
N GLN A 87 1.04 -17.68 -14.19
CA GLN A 87 0.67 -18.40 -15.41
C GLN A 87 1.07 -17.66 -16.70
N VAL A 88 1.65 -16.47 -16.59
CA VAL A 88 2.15 -15.67 -17.72
C VAL A 88 3.55 -16.12 -18.12
#